data_AF-A0A0Q6PCP3-F1
#
_entry.id   AF-A0A0Q6PCP3-F1
#
_cell.length_a   1.000
_cell.length_b   1.000
_cell.length_c   1.000
_cell.angle_alpha   90.00
_cell.angle_beta   90.00
_cell.angle_gamma   90.00
#
_symmetry.space_group_name_H-M   'P 1'
#
loop_
_entity.id
_entity.type
_entity.pdbx_description
1 polymer ?
#
loop_
_entity_poly.entity_id
_entity_poly.type
_entity_poly.pdbx_seq_one_letter_code
_entity_poly.pdbx_strand_id
1 'polypeptide(L)'
;MRRLMTILAALTATSTAFAQADAGTGSYDDFVPTTELSTGTENPPDTALVRRLFTLAFTEPCNAAIDGGYGGTEPRVFDLEYEGSYDEPGAPAHKFRLYQFNCNGGAYNFSSVFYGWDEIDGLQPLSLASPSTKPSYDEAAGDGDGKLIKLELTGMTASFLVTNADVDAKSGTIAATAYWRGIGDASSIGVWSLADGEYRLVSYDVDASYDGEVNPIRVFDRSEPEDIALPN
;
A
#
# COMPACT_ATOMS: atom_id res chain seq x y z
N MET A 1 -71.17 -16.26 -15.70
CA MET A 1 -70.39 -15.16 -15.08
C MET A 1 -68.91 -15.46 -15.28
N ARG A 2 -68.21 -14.56 -15.97
CA ARG A 2 -66.84 -14.72 -16.49
C ARG A 2 -65.82 -14.73 -15.34
N ARG A 3 -64.91 -15.72 -15.36
CA ARG A 3 -63.68 -15.76 -14.56
C ARG A 3 -62.71 -14.70 -15.08
N LEU A 4 -62.20 -13.83 -14.22
CA LEU A 4 -60.98 -13.05 -14.50
C LEU A 4 -59.79 -13.82 -13.92
N MET A 5 -58.94 -14.31 -14.82
CA MET A 5 -57.59 -14.79 -14.55
C MET A 5 -56.67 -13.58 -14.66
N THR A 6 -56.01 -13.21 -13.56
CA THR A 6 -54.94 -12.20 -13.58
C THR A 6 -53.67 -12.89 -14.01
N ILE A 7 -53.17 -12.54 -15.20
CA ILE A 7 -51.88 -13.03 -15.72
C ILE A 7 -50.79 -12.12 -15.14
N LEU A 8 -49.90 -12.71 -14.34
CA LEU A 8 -48.69 -12.07 -13.86
C LEU A 8 -47.65 -12.13 -14.99
N ALA A 9 -47.33 -10.99 -15.61
CA ALA A 9 -46.26 -10.90 -16.59
C ALA A 9 -44.91 -10.90 -15.85
N ALA A 10 -44.15 -11.98 -16.00
CA ALA A 10 -42.76 -12.04 -15.54
C ALA A 10 -41.92 -11.14 -16.45
N LEU A 11 -41.46 -9.99 -15.94
CA LEU A 11 -40.37 -9.25 -16.55
C LEU A 11 -39.07 -10.05 -16.33
N THR A 12 -38.63 -10.75 -17.37
CA THR A 12 -37.28 -11.29 -17.43
C THR A 12 -36.32 -10.12 -17.59
N ALA A 13 -35.65 -9.74 -16.50
CA ALA A 13 -34.47 -8.89 -16.57
C ALA A 13 -33.38 -9.65 -17.32
N THR A 14 -33.15 -9.31 -18.58
CA THR A 14 -31.98 -9.76 -19.32
C THR A 14 -30.76 -9.16 -18.62
N SER A 15 -29.99 -10.01 -17.97
CA SER A 15 -28.63 -9.69 -17.55
C SER A 15 -27.86 -9.21 -18.77
N THR A 16 -27.44 -7.95 -18.77
CA THR A 16 -26.44 -7.46 -19.72
C THR A 16 -25.16 -8.24 -19.43
N ALA A 17 -24.95 -9.33 -20.16
CA ALA A 17 -23.66 -9.97 -20.27
C ALA A 17 -22.65 -8.89 -20.67
N PHE A 18 -21.49 -8.85 -20.02
CA PHE A 18 -20.38 -8.01 -20.41
C PHE A 18 -20.15 -8.21 -21.90
N ALA A 19 -20.48 -7.20 -22.71
CA ALA A 19 -20.16 -7.21 -24.12
C ALA A 19 -18.63 -7.19 -24.21
N GLN A 20 -18.05 -8.34 -24.55
CA GLN A 20 -16.65 -8.44 -24.88
C GLN A 20 -16.47 -7.59 -26.15
N ALA A 21 -15.80 -6.44 -26.02
CA ALA A 21 -15.42 -5.64 -27.16
C ALA A 21 -14.64 -6.55 -28.12
N ASP A 22 -14.96 -6.50 -29.41
CA ASP A 22 -14.17 -7.18 -30.45
C ASP A 22 -12.72 -6.71 -30.29
N ALA A 23 -11.89 -7.61 -29.75
CA ALA A 23 -10.46 -7.38 -29.68
C ALA A 23 -10.00 -7.27 -31.13
N GLY A 24 -9.45 -6.10 -31.49
CA GLY A 24 -8.70 -5.96 -32.74
C GLY A 24 -7.70 -7.11 -32.85
N THR A 25 -7.42 -7.54 -34.07
CA THR A 25 -6.61 -8.73 -34.41
C THR A 25 -5.12 -8.62 -34.06
N GLY A 26 -4.75 -7.92 -32.99
CA GLY A 26 -3.40 -7.95 -32.44
C GLY A 26 -3.13 -9.34 -31.87
N SER A 27 -2.03 -9.96 -32.27
CA SER A 27 -1.53 -11.16 -31.59
C SER A 27 -1.26 -10.79 -30.12
N TYR A 28 -1.40 -11.75 -29.20
CA TYR A 28 -0.95 -11.56 -27.81
C TYR A 28 0.50 -11.06 -27.76
N ASP A 29 1.33 -11.52 -28.71
CA ASP A 29 2.73 -11.14 -28.87
C ASP A 29 2.94 -9.66 -29.24
N ASP A 30 1.93 -8.97 -29.78
CA ASP A 30 2.01 -7.53 -30.11
C ASP A 30 1.94 -6.65 -28.84
N PHE A 31 1.51 -7.21 -27.71
CA PHE A 31 1.45 -6.52 -26.42
C PHE A 31 2.64 -6.82 -25.52
N VAL A 32 3.43 -7.85 -25.84
CA VAL A 32 4.65 -8.19 -25.10
C VAL A 32 5.80 -7.38 -25.69
N PRO A 33 6.46 -6.49 -24.92
CA PRO A 33 7.62 -5.77 -25.43
C PRO A 33 8.66 -6.77 -25.95
N THR A 34 9.06 -6.64 -27.21
CA THR A 34 10.09 -7.51 -27.84
C THR A 34 11.51 -7.24 -27.33
N THR A 35 11.66 -6.22 -26.47
CA THR A 35 12.91 -5.90 -25.79
C THR A 35 12.86 -6.56 -24.42
N GLU A 36 13.88 -7.37 -24.08
CA GLU A 36 14.03 -7.86 -22.71
C GLU A 36 14.01 -6.67 -21.74
N LEU A 37 12.98 -6.62 -20.91
CA LEU A 37 12.82 -5.63 -19.86
C LEU A 37 13.48 -6.18 -18.59
N SER A 38 14.81 -6.30 -18.63
CA SER A 38 15.60 -6.62 -17.43
C SER A 38 15.97 -5.33 -16.71
N THR A 39 15.54 -5.22 -15.46
CA THR A 39 15.89 -4.10 -14.56
C THR A 39 16.84 -4.49 -13.44
N GLY A 40 17.07 -5.79 -13.21
CA GLY A 40 18.10 -6.30 -12.29
C GLY A 40 19.47 -6.19 -12.96
N THR A 41 20.06 -5.01 -12.93
CA THR A 41 21.38 -4.72 -13.51
C THR A 41 22.24 -4.00 -12.47
N GLU A 42 23.49 -3.66 -12.78
CA GLU A 42 24.34 -2.90 -11.84
C GLU A 42 23.81 -1.48 -11.55
N ASN A 43 22.94 -0.95 -12.43
CA ASN A 43 22.45 0.41 -12.33
C ASN A 43 20.91 0.45 -12.26
N PRO A 44 20.35 1.36 -11.46
CA PRO A 44 18.91 1.55 -11.42
C PRO A 44 18.36 2.02 -12.77
N PRO A 45 17.11 1.64 -13.09
CA PRO A 45 16.46 2.10 -14.32
C PRO A 45 16.29 3.62 -14.32
N ASP A 46 16.19 4.20 -15.52
CA ASP A 46 15.79 5.60 -15.66
C ASP A 46 14.39 5.81 -15.06
N THR A 47 14.24 6.89 -14.31
CA THR A 47 12.96 7.45 -13.86
C THR A 47 11.88 7.44 -14.94
N ALA A 48 12.20 7.67 -16.22
CA ALA A 48 11.24 7.61 -17.31
C ALA A 48 10.58 6.23 -17.48
N LEU A 49 11.32 5.14 -17.24
CA LEU A 49 10.76 3.79 -17.23
C LEU A 49 9.89 3.57 -15.99
N VAL A 50 10.39 3.94 -14.81
CA VAL A 50 9.66 3.78 -13.54
C VAL A 50 8.31 4.51 -13.61
N ARG A 51 8.28 5.72 -14.17
CA ARG A 51 7.07 6.52 -14.37
C ARG A 51 6.03 5.84 -15.25
N ARG A 52 6.46 5.17 -16.33
CA ARG A 52 5.57 4.40 -17.20
C ARG A 52 4.96 3.23 -16.44
N LEU A 53 5.78 2.51 -15.68
CA LEU A 53 5.32 1.37 -14.87
C LEU A 53 4.36 1.82 -13.77
N PHE A 54 4.66 2.92 -13.08
CA PHE A 54 3.75 3.57 -12.12
C PHE A 54 2.39 3.89 -12.76
N THR A 55 2.40 4.54 -13.92
CA THR A 55 1.17 4.95 -14.62
C THR A 55 0.32 3.73 -15.01
N LEU A 56 0.95 2.63 -15.42
CA LEU A 56 0.26 1.39 -15.81
C LEU A 56 -0.24 0.57 -14.62
N ALA A 57 0.56 0.44 -13.56
CA ALA A 57 0.21 -0.39 -12.40
C ALA A 57 -0.80 0.31 -11.47
N PHE A 58 -0.77 1.64 -11.41
CA PHE A 58 -1.51 2.44 -10.44
C PHE A 58 -2.44 3.48 -11.09
N THR A 59 -2.93 3.21 -12.32
CA THR A 59 -3.78 4.14 -13.08
C THR A 59 -4.97 4.65 -12.26
N GLU A 60 -5.76 3.72 -11.71
CA GLU A 60 -6.94 4.05 -10.90
C GLU A 60 -6.58 4.58 -9.51
N PRO A 61 -5.74 3.88 -8.70
CA PRO A 61 -5.45 4.32 -7.35
C PRO A 61 -4.62 5.59 -7.26
N CYS A 62 -4.02 6.08 -8.35
CA CYS A 62 -3.21 7.31 -8.38
C CYS A 62 -3.62 8.25 -9.53
N ASN A 63 -4.87 8.17 -9.99
CA ASN A 63 -5.37 8.95 -11.12
C ASN A 63 -5.14 10.46 -10.97
N ALA A 64 -5.30 11.00 -9.76
CA ALA A 64 -5.14 12.43 -9.53
C ALA A 64 -3.70 12.89 -9.77
N ALA A 65 -2.70 12.09 -9.39
CA ALA A 65 -1.30 12.38 -9.71
C ALA A 65 -1.01 12.23 -11.21
N ILE A 66 -1.60 11.22 -11.86
CA ILE A 66 -1.44 10.99 -13.31
C ILE A 66 -2.03 12.15 -14.12
N ASP A 67 -3.13 12.74 -13.67
CA ASP A 67 -3.76 13.93 -14.26
C ASP A 67 -3.03 15.25 -13.94
N GLY A 68 -1.88 15.18 -13.23
CA GLY A 68 -1.03 16.33 -12.92
C GLY A 68 -1.27 16.97 -11.56
N GLY A 69 -2.14 16.40 -10.71
CA GLY A 69 -2.31 16.79 -9.32
C GLY A 69 -1.14 16.33 -8.43
N TYR A 70 -1.06 16.85 -7.20
CA TYR A 70 -0.18 16.34 -6.13
C TYR A 70 1.33 16.14 -6.46
N GLY A 71 1.86 16.87 -7.45
CA GLY A 71 3.26 16.74 -7.90
C GLY A 71 3.43 15.93 -9.19
N GLY A 72 2.33 15.44 -9.78
CA GLY A 72 2.33 14.74 -11.05
C GLY A 72 2.90 13.33 -10.95
N THR A 73 3.41 12.84 -12.07
CA THR A 73 4.04 11.52 -12.16
C THR A 73 5.53 11.52 -11.81
N GLU A 74 6.08 12.57 -11.21
CA GLU A 74 7.51 12.62 -10.89
C GLU A 74 7.77 12.05 -9.48
N PRO A 75 8.62 11.01 -9.34
CA PRO A 75 8.90 10.44 -8.02
C PRO A 75 9.94 11.27 -7.26
N ARG A 76 9.85 11.24 -5.93
CA ARG A 76 11.04 11.47 -5.09
C ARG A 76 11.92 10.23 -5.17
N VAL A 77 13.23 10.41 -5.30
CA VAL A 77 14.19 9.32 -5.46
C VAL A 77 15.16 9.32 -4.29
N PHE A 78 15.41 8.14 -3.72
CA PHE A 78 16.31 7.94 -2.60
C PHE A 78 17.31 6.84 -2.94
N ASP A 79 18.59 7.15 -2.75
CA ASP A 79 19.68 6.19 -2.81
C ASP A 79 19.96 5.71 -1.40
N LEU A 80 19.72 4.43 -1.17
CA LEU A 80 19.82 3.74 0.10
C LEU A 80 20.81 2.58 -0.03
N GLU A 81 21.24 2.07 1.12
CA GLU A 81 22.08 0.89 1.22
C GLU A 81 21.49 -0.05 2.28
N TYR A 82 21.69 -1.36 2.11
CA TYR A 82 21.32 -2.35 3.11
C TYR A 82 22.38 -3.45 3.22
N GLU A 83 22.47 -4.06 4.39
CA GLU A 83 23.26 -5.28 4.61
C GLU A 83 22.34 -6.50 4.43
N GLY A 84 22.83 -7.52 3.73
CA GLY A 84 22.14 -8.79 3.57
C GLY A 84 22.34 -9.70 4.78
N SER A 85 21.30 -10.40 5.19
CA SER A 85 21.29 -11.33 6.33
C SER A 85 22.18 -12.55 6.09
N TYR A 86 22.51 -12.81 4.83
CA TYR A 86 23.38 -13.89 4.39
C TYR A 86 24.78 -13.40 3.99
N ASP A 87 25.06 -12.10 4.15
CA ASP A 87 26.36 -11.55 3.83
C ASP A 87 27.40 -12.00 4.85
N GLU A 88 28.63 -12.19 4.36
CA GLU A 88 29.78 -12.41 5.21
C GLU A 88 30.04 -11.14 6.06
N PRO A 89 30.51 -11.29 7.31
CA PRO A 89 30.83 -10.14 8.15
C PRO A 89 31.79 -9.16 7.45
N GLY A 90 31.34 -7.91 7.26
CA GLY A 90 32.10 -6.85 6.60
C GLY A 90 32.03 -6.85 5.07
N ALA A 91 31.09 -7.59 4.48
CA ALA A 91 30.75 -7.44 3.07
C ALA A 91 30.31 -5.99 2.76
N PRO A 92 30.52 -5.50 1.53
CA PRO A 92 29.97 -4.21 1.11
C PRO A 92 28.44 -4.21 1.19
N ALA A 93 27.85 -3.09 1.60
CA ALA A 93 26.40 -2.93 1.57
C ALA A 93 25.86 -2.96 0.13
N HIS A 94 24.68 -3.56 -0.03
CA HIS A 94 23.95 -3.61 -1.28
C HIS A 94 23.29 -2.26 -1.57
N LYS A 95 23.23 -1.90 -2.85
CA LYS A 95 22.56 -0.68 -3.28
C LYS A 95 21.06 -0.91 -3.39
N PHE A 96 20.29 0.06 -2.93
CA PHE A 96 18.85 0.08 -3.09
C PHE A 96 18.38 1.45 -3.55
N ARG A 97 17.50 1.51 -4.55
CA ARG A 97 16.87 2.76 -4.99
C ARG A 97 15.37 2.72 -4.72
N LEU A 98 14.93 3.65 -3.88
CA LEU A 98 13.51 3.85 -3.59
C LEU A 98 12.95 5.00 -4.42
N TYR A 99 11.80 4.77 -5.05
CA TYR A 99 11.01 5.79 -5.74
C TYR A 99 9.69 5.95 -5.01
N GLN A 100 9.40 7.16 -4.54
CA GLN A 100 8.13 7.51 -3.91
C GLN A 100 7.32 8.39 -4.85
N PHE A 101 6.13 7.92 -5.24
CA PHE A 101 5.17 8.69 -6.00
C PHE A 101 4.06 9.18 -5.07
N ASN A 102 3.73 10.47 -5.13
CA ASN A 102 2.48 10.95 -4.56
C ASN A 102 1.32 10.51 -5.46
N CYS A 103 0.18 10.17 -4.86
CA CYS A 103 -0.98 9.65 -5.57
C CYS A 103 -2.18 10.57 -5.43
N ASN A 104 -2.83 10.56 -4.28
CA ASN A 104 -4.05 11.34 -4.03
C ASN A 104 -3.91 12.14 -2.74
N GLY A 105 -4.83 13.08 -2.54
CA GLY A 105 -4.98 13.77 -1.26
C GLY A 105 -6.43 14.07 -0.92
N GLY A 106 -6.78 13.99 0.35
CA GLY A 106 -8.12 14.29 0.85
C GLY A 106 -8.15 14.30 2.38
N ALA A 107 -8.92 15.21 2.97
CA ALA A 107 -9.08 15.35 4.42
C ALA A 107 -7.74 15.24 5.20
N TYR A 108 -6.74 16.04 4.78
CA TYR A 108 -5.41 16.11 5.40
C TYR A 108 -4.53 14.85 5.27
N ASN A 109 -4.99 13.84 4.53
CA ASN A 109 -4.20 12.69 4.13
C ASN A 109 -3.70 12.84 2.70
N PHE A 110 -2.45 12.44 2.46
CA PHE A 110 -1.89 12.25 1.13
C PHE A 110 -1.42 10.81 1.00
N SER A 111 -1.79 10.12 -0.07
CA SER A 111 -1.31 8.76 -0.32
C SER A 111 -0.07 8.77 -1.21
N SER A 112 0.84 7.84 -0.94
CA SER A 112 1.98 7.53 -1.79
C SER A 112 2.01 6.06 -2.16
N VAL A 113 2.63 5.73 -3.29
CA VAL A 113 3.08 4.37 -3.63
C VAL A 113 4.58 4.36 -3.81
N PHE A 114 5.18 3.18 -3.66
CA PHE A 114 6.62 3.01 -3.71
C PHE A 114 7.04 1.98 -4.76
N TYR A 115 8.18 2.23 -5.39
CA TYR A 115 8.95 1.20 -6.10
C TYR A 115 10.32 1.07 -5.46
N GLY A 116 10.78 -0.17 -5.32
CA GLY A 116 12.12 -0.52 -4.89
C GLY A 116 12.90 -1.08 -6.06
N TRP A 117 14.21 -0.88 -6.03
CA TRP A 117 15.12 -1.48 -6.98
C TRP A 117 16.39 -1.90 -6.26
N ASP A 118 16.86 -3.10 -6.57
CA ASP A 118 18.24 -3.52 -6.37
C ASP A 118 18.74 -4.31 -7.61
N GLU A 119 20.00 -4.73 -7.58
CA GLU A 119 20.62 -5.45 -8.67
C GLU A 119 20.14 -6.91 -8.83
N ILE A 120 19.51 -7.48 -7.79
CA ILE A 120 19.11 -8.89 -7.71
C ILE A 120 17.67 -9.05 -8.22
N ASP A 121 16.72 -8.36 -7.58
CA ASP A 121 15.28 -8.47 -7.83
C ASP A 121 14.78 -7.46 -8.88
N GLY A 122 15.63 -6.48 -9.22
CA GLY A 122 15.29 -5.42 -10.15
C GLY A 122 14.19 -4.50 -9.59
N LEU A 123 13.50 -3.80 -10.49
CA LEU A 123 12.50 -2.80 -10.11
C LEU A 123 11.15 -3.47 -9.82
N GLN A 124 10.64 -3.30 -8.61
CA GLN A 124 9.38 -3.90 -8.14
C GLN A 124 8.51 -2.85 -7.44
N PRO A 125 7.17 -2.89 -7.58
CA PRO A 125 6.29 -2.12 -6.70
C PRO A 125 6.36 -2.69 -5.27
N LEU A 126 6.42 -1.81 -4.27
CA LEU A 126 6.54 -2.21 -2.87
C LEU A 126 5.20 -2.11 -2.15
N SER A 127 4.80 -3.22 -1.50
CA SER A 127 3.70 -3.22 -0.55
C SER A 127 4.25 -3.21 0.88
N LEU A 128 3.71 -2.35 1.74
CA LEU A 128 4.11 -2.27 3.15
C LEU A 128 3.14 -3.07 4.02
N ALA A 129 3.68 -3.96 4.85
CA ALA A 129 2.91 -4.82 5.73
C ALA A 129 2.38 -4.05 6.96
N SER A 130 1.15 -4.31 7.38
CA SER A 130 0.60 -3.76 8.62
C SER A 130 -0.38 -4.73 9.31
N PRO A 131 -0.56 -4.66 10.63
CA PRO A 131 -1.59 -5.41 11.34
C PRO A 131 -2.99 -4.97 10.90
N SER A 132 -3.87 -5.94 10.66
CA SER A 132 -5.29 -5.69 10.42
C SER A 132 -6.04 -5.59 11.75
N THR A 133 -6.65 -4.44 12.03
CA THR A 133 -7.31 -4.20 13.31
C THR A 133 -8.83 -4.16 13.18
N LYS A 134 -9.52 -4.58 14.24
CA LYS A 134 -10.98 -4.52 14.35
C LYS A 134 -11.36 -3.89 15.69
N PRO A 135 -11.67 -2.57 15.72
CA PRO A 135 -12.20 -1.94 16.91
C PRO A 135 -13.67 -2.34 17.13
N SER A 136 -14.09 -2.37 18.39
CA SER A 136 -15.50 -2.50 18.80
C SER A 136 -15.85 -1.38 19.76
N TYR A 137 -17.05 -0.86 19.64
CA TYR A 137 -17.53 0.32 20.35
C TYR A 137 -18.76 0.00 21.18
N ASP A 138 -18.93 0.71 22.29
CA ASP A 138 -20.18 0.70 23.04
C ASP A 138 -21.20 1.62 22.35
N GLU A 139 -22.12 1.02 21.59
CA GLU A 139 -23.14 1.73 20.80
C GLU A 139 -24.24 2.35 21.66
N ALA A 140 -24.28 2.08 22.97
CA ALA A 140 -25.29 2.62 23.87
C ALA A 140 -25.23 4.16 24.03
N ALA A 141 -24.14 4.80 23.56
CA ALA A 141 -23.94 6.25 23.62
C ALA A 141 -24.76 7.06 22.59
N GLY A 142 -25.23 6.44 21.50
CA GLY A 142 -26.20 7.04 20.57
C GLY A 142 -25.72 8.23 19.73
N ASP A 143 -24.43 8.59 19.76
CA ASP A 143 -23.86 9.76 19.06
C ASP A 143 -22.92 9.41 17.89
N GLY A 144 -22.70 8.12 17.61
CA GLY A 144 -21.89 7.65 16.47
C GLY A 144 -20.39 7.51 16.75
N ASP A 145 -19.91 8.05 17.87
CA ASP A 145 -18.52 7.97 18.36
C ASP A 145 -18.49 7.21 19.71
N GLY A 146 -19.13 6.04 19.75
CA GLY A 146 -19.23 5.23 20.96
C GLY A 146 -17.86 4.93 21.56
N LYS A 147 -17.78 4.77 22.88
CA LYS A 147 -16.50 4.52 23.57
C LYS A 147 -15.86 3.23 23.05
N LEU A 148 -14.58 3.28 22.68
CA LEU A 148 -13.80 2.08 22.35
C LEU A 148 -13.78 1.11 23.54
N ILE A 149 -14.27 -0.12 23.31
CA ILE A 149 -14.31 -1.18 24.33
C ILE A 149 -13.33 -2.32 24.05
N LYS A 150 -12.94 -2.50 22.79
CA LYS A 150 -12.04 -3.58 22.37
C LYS A 150 -11.33 -3.21 21.08
N LEU A 151 -10.04 -3.56 20.98
CA LEU A 151 -9.28 -3.54 19.74
C LEU A 151 -8.70 -4.93 19.51
N GLU A 152 -9.03 -5.55 18.38
CA GLU A 152 -8.54 -6.88 18.02
C GLU A 152 -7.57 -6.82 16.86
N LEU A 153 -6.46 -7.55 16.96
CA LEU A 153 -5.63 -7.88 15.80
C LEU A 153 -6.20 -9.13 15.13
N THR A 154 -6.53 -9.00 13.85
CA THR A 154 -7.19 -10.05 13.06
C THR A 154 -6.27 -10.73 12.06
N GLY A 155 -5.06 -10.20 11.87
CA GLY A 155 -4.06 -10.73 10.96
C GLY A 155 -3.10 -9.65 10.50
N MET A 156 -2.44 -9.90 9.37
CA MET A 156 -1.58 -8.96 8.66
C MET A 156 -2.17 -8.68 7.28
N THR A 157 -1.95 -7.48 6.77
CA THR A 157 -2.22 -7.09 5.38
C THR A 157 -0.96 -6.45 4.79
N ALA A 158 -0.95 -6.23 3.48
CA ALA A 158 0.07 -5.46 2.78
C ALA A 158 -0.62 -4.49 1.81
N SER A 159 -0.19 -3.23 1.83
CA SER A 159 -0.77 -2.17 0.99
C SER A 159 0.29 -1.48 0.16
N PHE A 160 0.00 -1.23 -1.12
CA PHE A 160 0.82 -0.36 -1.97
C PHE A 160 0.60 1.11 -1.64
N LEU A 161 -0.63 1.50 -1.26
CA LEU A 161 -0.97 2.87 -0.89
C LEU A 161 -0.67 3.08 0.59
N VAL A 162 0.15 4.09 0.86
CA VAL A 162 0.60 4.44 2.21
C VAL A 162 0.28 5.90 2.46
N THR A 163 -0.39 6.19 3.57
CA THR A 163 -0.91 7.53 3.88
C THR A 163 0.08 8.34 4.72
N ASN A 164 0.35 9.58 4.29
CA ASN A 164 1.30 10.53 4.87
C ASN A 164 2.67 9.89 5.11
N ALA A 165 3.16 9.17 4.10
CA ALA A 165 4.43 8.49 4.17
C ALA A 165 5.59 9.47 3.96
N ASP A 166 6.59 9.38 4.83
CA ASP A 166 7.86 10.07 4.68
C ASP A 166 9.03 9.08 4.77
N VAL A 167 10.11 9.40 4.06
CA VAL A 167 11.30 8.56 3.94
C VAL A 167 12.45 9.30 4.61
N ASP A 168 13.06 8.68 5.62
CA ASP A 168 14.34 9.13 6.14
C ASP A 168 15.47 8.54 5.29
N ALA A 169 16.01 9.36 4.39
CA ALA A 169 17.11 8.97 3.51
C ALA A 169 18.38 8.52 4.25
N LYS A 170 18.55 8.88 5.52
CA LYS A 170 19.73 8.49 6.31
C LYS A 170 19.59 7.07 6.87
N SER A 171 18.41 6.71 7.36
CA SER A 171 18.16 5.39 7.96
C SER A 171 17.48 4.41 7.00
N GLY A 172 17.01 4.88 5.85
CA GLY A 172 16.20 4.10 4.92
C GLY A 172 14.80 3.80 5.44
N THR A 173 14.38 4.41 6.55
CA THR A 173 13.09 4.15 7.21
C THR A 173 11.95 4.84 6.47
N ILE A 174 10.83 4.14 6.32
CA ILE A 174 9.55 4.74 5.96
C ILE A 174 8.73 4.90 7.24
N ALA A 175 8.24 6.10 7.50
CA ALA A 175 7.27 6.37 8.56
C ALA A 175 5.98 6.89 7.93
N ALA A 176 4.82 6.44 8.41
CA ALA A 176 3.54 6.87 7.87
C ALA A 176 2.48 7.01 8.95
N THR A 177 1.56 7.95 8.75
CA THR A 177 0.45 8.20 9.67
C THR A 177 -0.85 8.33 8.88
N ALA A 178 -1.78 7.41 9.04
CA ALA A 178 -3.10 7.49 8.43
C ALA A 178 -4.11 8.09 9.42
N TYR A 179 -4.66 9.27 9.12
CA TYR A 179 -5.72 9.87 9.93
C TYR A 179 -7.08 9.34 9.45
N TRP A 180 -7.74 8.47 10.22
CA TRP A 180 -8.90 7.72 9.73
C TRP A 180 -10.06 8.63 9.32
N ARG A 181 -10.32 9.70 10.09
CA ARG A 181 -11.30 10.76 9.76
C ARG A 181 -10.67 12.12 9.43
N GLY A 182 -9.35 12.16 9.22
CA GLY A 182 -8.62 13.36 8.78
C GLY A 182 -8.21 14.37 9.86
N ILE A 183 -8.72 14.30 11.09
CA ILE A 183 -8.35 15.24 12.17
C ILE A 183 -7.32 14.68 13.16
N GLY A 184 -7.04 13.38 13.09
CA GLY A 184 -5.90 12.72 13.75
C GLY A 184 -6.15 12.09 15.12
N ASP A 185 -7.35 12.25 15.68
CA ASP A 185 -7.79 11.62 16.93
C ASP A 185 -8.13 10.12 16.80
N ALA A 186 -8.34 9.65 15.57
CA ALA A 186 -8.31 8.25 15.23
C ALA A 186 -7.29 8.07 14.10
N SER A 187 -6.31 7.21 14.34
CA SER A 187 -5.14 7.10 13.48
C SER A 187 -4.46 5.74 13.55
N SER A 188 -3.63 5.49 12.56
CA SER A 188 -2.64 4.42 12.61
C SER A 188 -1.29 4.94 12.17
N ILE A 189 -0.25 4.58 12.92
CA ILE A 189 1.12 5.02 12.69
C ILE A 189 1.97 3.77 12.45
N GLY A 190 2.68 3.73 11.33
CA GLY A 190 3.57 2.62 10.99
C GLY A 190 4.99 3.09 10.73
N VAL A 191 5.95 2.25 11.09
CA VAL A 191 7.38 2.44 10.81
C VAL A 191 7.91 1.17 10.17
N TRP A 192 8.60 1.31 9.03
CA TRP A 192 9.23 0.21 8.30
C TRP A 192 10.70 0.49 8.05
N SER A 193 11.56 -0.52 8.20
CA SER A 193 12.98 -0.44 7.90
C SER A 193 13.32 -1.30 6.68
N LEU A 194 14.28 -0.82 5.88
CA LEU A 194 14.87 -1.59 4.80
C LEU A 194 15.82 -2.65 5.38
N ALA A 195 15.63 -3.91 4.99
CA ALA A 195 16.53 -5.00 5.29
C ALA A 195 16.36 -6.11 4.24
N ASP A 196 17.45 -6.70 3.76
CA ASP A 196 17.42 -7.76 2.74
C ASP A 196 16.66 -7.36 1.46
N GLY A 197 16.85 -6.12 0.99
CA GLY A 197 16.14 -5.60 -0.20
C GLY A 197 14.65 -5.33 0.00
N GLU A 198 14.10 -5.58 1.20
CA GLU A 198 12.67 -5.48 1.49
C GLU A 198 12.37 -4.54 2.66
N TYR A 199 11.14 -4.02 2.71
CA TYR A 199 10.66 -3.23 3.84
C TYR A 199 9.93 -4.09 4.88
N ARG A 200 10.48 -4.11 6.09
CA ARG A 200 9.93 -4.85 7.23
C ARG A 200 9.22 -3.89 8.19
N LEU A 201 8.04 -4.27 8.65
CA LEU A 201 7.35 -3.54 9.71
C LEU A 201 8.17 -3.61 11.00
N VAL A 202 8.46 -2.46 11.58
CA VAL A 202 9.19 -2.31 12.85
C VAL A 202 8.22 -2.02 13.98
N SER A 203 7.31 -1.07 13.80
CA SER A 203 6.31 -0.76 14.81
C SER A 203 4.99 -0.34 14.18
N TYR A 204 3.90 -0.59 14.90
CA TYR A 204 2.59 -0.14 14.52
C TYR A 204 1.79 0.29 15.75
N ASP A 205 1.33 1.54 15.72
CA ASP A 205 0.50 2.15 16.74
C ASP A 205 -0.90 2.43 16.17
N VAL A 206 -1.93 2.26 16.99
CA VAL A 206 -3.32 2.50 16.60
C VAL A 206 -4.01 3.33 17.66
N ASP A 207 -4.64 4.41 17.22
CA ASP A 207 -5.67 5.11 17.98
C ASP A 207 -7.03 4.88 17.31
N ALA A 208 -7.93 4.22 18.02
CA ALA A 208 -9.27 3.94 17.53
C ALA A 208 -10.35 4.56 18.41
N SER A 209 -10.02 5.49 19.30
CA SER A 209 -10.94 6.03 20.32
C SER A 209 -12.00 6.98 19.75
N TYR A 210 -11.64 7.78 18.73
CA TYR A 210 -12.47 8.88 18.20
C TYR A 210 -12.89 9.93 19.24
N ASP A 211 -12.15 10.06 20.34
CA ASP A 211 -12.51 10.91 21.49
C ASP A 211 -11.96 12.34 21.41
N GLY A 212 -11.35 12.72 20.29
CA GLY A 212 -10.75 14.03 20.08
C GLY A 212 -9.35 14.20 20.68
N GLU A 213 -8.84 13.19 21.38
CA GLU A 213 -7.49 13.15 21.91
C GLU A 213 -6.59 12.27 21.04
N VAL A 214 -5.26 12.40 21.18
CA VAL A 214 -4.28 11.57 20.47
C VAL A 214 -3.61 10.64 21.47
N ASN A 215 -4.12 9.42 21.57
CA ASN A 215 -3.73 8.39 22.53
C ASN A 215 -3.45 7.02 21.85
N PRO A 216 -2.53 6.97 20.87
CA PRO A 216 -2.25 5.72 20.15
C PRO A 216 -1.63 4.65 21.08
N ILE A 217 -2.00 3.40 20.86
CA ILE A 217 -1.44 2.24 21.55
C ILE A 217 -0.58 1.38 20.62
N ARG A 218 0.56 0.89 21.13
CA ARG A 218 1.45 -0.04 20.42
C ARG A 218 0.77 -1.40 20.28
N VAL A 219 0.50 -1.81 19.04
CA VAL A 219 -0.10 -3.13 18.75
C VAL A 219 0.89 -4.09 18.11
N PHE A 220 2.01 -3.60 17.57
CA PHE A 220 3.09 -4.42 17.04
C PHE A 220 4.43 -3.74 17.29
N ASP A 221 5.40 -4.49 17.81
CA ASP A 221 6.75 -3.99 18.10
C ASP A 221 7.83 -5.02 17.73
N ARG A 222 8.77 -4.59 16.90
CA ARG A 222 10.00 -5.26 16.47
C ARG A 222 11.15 -4.26 16.38
N SER A 223 11.09 -3.19 17.18
CA SER A 223 12.20 -2.23 17.32
C SER A 223 13.45 -2.89 17.91
N GLU A 224 13.27 -3.97 18.66
CA GLU A 224 14.32 -4.89 19.08
C GLU A 224 14.06 -6.30 18.51
N PRO A 225 15.11 -7.06 18.14
CA PRO A 225 14.98 -8.46 17.76
C PRO A 225 14.37 -9.31 18.89
N GLU A 226 13.52 -10.28 18.55
CA GLU A 226 13.01 -11.27 19.50
C GLU A 226 13.74 -12.61 19.31
N ASP A 227 14.37 -13.10 20.37
CA ASP A 227 14.93 -14.45 20.40
C ASP A 227 13.83 -15.48 20.64
N ILE A 228 13.50 -16.25 19.61
CA ILE A 228 12.53 -17.35 19.73
C ILE A 228 13.24 -18.61 20.23
N ALA A 229 12.88 -19.07 21.43
CA ALA A 229 13.35 -20.34 21.96
C ALA A 229 12.80 -21.50 21.11
N LEU A 230 13.69 -22.29 20.51
CA LEU A 230 13.32 -23.47 19.73
C LEU A 230 12.90 -24.63 20.66
N PRO A 231 11.87 -25.41 20.32
CA PRO A 231 11.64 -26.68 20.98
C PRO A 231 12.83 -27.60 20.72
N ASN A 232 13.36 -28.22 21.78
CA ASN A 232 14.46 -29.18 21.71
C ASN A 232 14.14 -30.38 20.80
#